data_AF-A0AAV1DKU0-F1
#
_entry.id   AF-A0AAV1DKU0-F1
#
_cell.length_a   1.000
_cell.length_b   1.000
_cell.length_c   1.000
_cell.angle_alpha   90.00
_cell.angle_beta   90.00
_cell.angle_gamma   90.00
#
_symmetry.space_group_name_H-M   'P 1'
#
loop_
_entity.id
_entity.type
_entity.pdbx_description
1 polymer ?
#
loop_
_entity_poly.entity_id
_entity_poly.type
_entity_poly.pdbx_seq_one_letter_code
_entity_poly.pdbx_strand_id
1 'polypeptide(L)'
;MATPDVNKTLLAELEEMGFSKARATKALQFSGNSSIEDAINWLVDHENDADVDEMPMVHVDIPIESPDSPGSSEPVNLRLQQLREQVRKNRDEEQKKLERNMEKERIKSGKELVKAKRMAEESERKRYIAKLEADKEEKRRAMERIRQKLQQDKAERRGRIGLPGEDNASAKPAESLLHNRKDPMAVDHGSVPVVSSRKGSGDLMRECLRSLKRQNMENDAQVKRAFQTLLIYVRNITTNPEEEKYRKIRIGNPAFQSKVGRFKEGIKFLELCGFEKIGEFIVLPREKVDMNILAEAAASLHSALTNPYFGLLSRNSVEDIE
;
A
#
# COMPACT_ATOMS: atom_id res chain seq x y z
N MET A 1 -52.45 -12.04 43.07
CA MET A 1 -51.73 -12.02 41.78
C MET A 1 -52.63 -11.31 40.78
N ALA A 2 -52.39 -10.02 40.53
CA ALA A 2 -53.13 -9.26 39.53
C ALA A 2 -52.47 -9.50 38.16
N THR A 3 -53.26 -9.89 37.16
CA THR A 3 -52.76 -10.11 35.80
C THR A 3 -52.56 -8.76 35.10
N PRO A 4 -51.41 -8.53 34.43
CA PRO A 4 -51.17 -7.32 33.65
C PRO A 4 -52.26 -7.08 32.60
N ASP A 5 -52.59 -5.81 32.33
CA ASP A 5 -53.56 -5.43 31.30
C ASP A 5 -52.90 -5.57 29.90
N VAL A 6 -52.94 -6.80 29.38
CA VAL A 6 -52.46 -7.17 28.06
C VAL A 6 -53.62 -7.59 27.18
N ASN A 7 -53.54 -7.31 25.89
CA ASN A 7 -54.60 -7.67 24.95
C ASN A 7 -54.76 -9.20 24.88
N LYS A 8 -55.91 -9.70 25.34
CA LYS A 8 -56.19 -11.14 25.49
C LYS A 8 -56.17 -11.90 24.17
N THR A 9 -56.47 -11.24 23.03
CA THR A 9 -56.42 -11.89 21.71
C THR A 9 -54.98 -12.13 21.27
N LEU A 10 -54.11 -11.12 21.41
CA LEU A 10 -52.70 -11.21 21.07
C LEU A 10 -51.95 -12.16 22.03
N LEU A 11 -52.35 -12.18 23.31
CA LEU A 11 -51.80 -13.11 24.29
C LEU A 11 -52.14 -14.56 23.93
N ALA A 12 -53.39 -14.83 23.53
CA ALA A 12 -53.82 -16.17 23.13
C ALA A 12 -53.10 -16.65 21.86
N GLU A 13 -52.88 -15.76 20.89
CA GLU A 13 -52.17 -16.08 19.65
C GLU A 13 -50.68 -16.37 19.91
N LEU A 14 -50.03 -15.63 20.81
CA LEU A 14 -48.66 -15.93 21.24
C LEU A 14 -48.56 -17.22 22.07
N GLU A 15 -49.57 -17.53 22.90
CA GLU A 15 -49.66 -18.82 23.60
C GLU A 15 -49.87 -19.98 22.60
N GLU A 16 -50.66 -19.77 21.54
CA GLU A 16 -50.89 -20.75 20.46
C GLU A 16 -49.64 -21.00 19.61
N MET A 17 -48.78 -19.98 19.46
CA MET A 17 -47.45 -20.10 18.85
C MET A 17 -46.42 -20.82 19.74
N GLY A 18 -46.78 -21.16 20.98
CA GLY A 18 -45.95 -21.95 21.89
C GLY A 18 -45.07 -21.14 22.85
N PHE A 19 -45.25 -19.82 22.94
CA PHE A 19 -44.56 -19.00 23.93
C PHE A 19 -45.21 -19.15 25.32
N SER A 20 -44.39 -19.16 26.38
CA SER A 20 -44.93 -19.24 27.75
C SER A 20 -45.76 -17.97 28.06
N LYS A 21 -46.82 -18.13 28.86
CA LYS A 21 -47.69 -17.00 29.25
C LYS A 21 -46.91 -15.84 29.87
N ALA A 22 -45.86 -16.14 30.63
CA ALA A 22 -44.99 -15.13 31.23
C ALA A 22 -44.22 -14.34 30.14
N ARG A 23 -43.62 -15.04 29.17
CA ARG A 23 -42.93 -14.45 28.02
C ARG A 23 -43.85 -13.60 27.16
N ALA A 24 -45.01 -14.14 26.80
CA ALA A 24 -45.99 -13.44 25.97
C ALA A 24 -46.53 -12.18 26.66
N THR A 25 -46.79 -12.25 27.97
CA THR A 25 -47.24 -11.09 28.76
C THR A 25 -46.15 -10.01 28.84
N LYS A 26 -44.89 -10.40 29.08
CA LYS A 26 -43.74 -9.47 29.12
C LYS A 26 -43.54 -8.81 27.75
N ALA A 27 -43.56 -9.59 26.68
CA ALA A 27 -43.42 -9.10 25.31
C ALA A 27 -44.52 -8.11 24.92
N LEU A 28 -45.78 -8.39 25.25
CA LEU A 28 -46.90 -7.50 24.99
C LEU A 28 -46.82 -6.20 25.79
N GLN A 29 -46.29 -6.28 27.01
CA GLN A 29 -46.09 -5.11 27.86
C GLN A 29 -44.99 -4.18 27.33
N PHE A 30 -43.88 -4.73 26.84
CA PHE A 30 -42.76 -3.94 26.31
C PHE A 30 -42.97 -3.48 24.86
N SER A 31 -43.71 -4.24 24.05
CA SER A 31 -44.14 -3.83 22.71
C SER A 31 -45.29 -2.81 22.72
N GLY A 32 -45.96 -2.62 23.87
CA GLY A 32 -47.04 -1.63 24.02
C GLY A 32 -48.39 -2.10 23.48
N ASN A 33 -48.63 -3.42 23.41
CA ASN A 33 -49.89 -4.03 22.94
C ASN A 33 -50.31 -3.61 21.51
N SER A 34 -49.38 -3.18 20.65
CA SER A 34 -49.67 -2.62 19.31
C SER A 34 -49.92 -3.66 18.22
N SER A 35 -49.10 -4.71 18.15
CA SER A 35 -49.18 -5.77 17.14
C SER A 35 -48.55 -7.07 17.66
N ILE A 36 -48.87 -8.21 17.03
CA ILE A 36 -48.25 -9.49 17.40
C ILE A 36 -46.80 -9.57 16.92
N GLU A 37 -46.51 -8.98 15.76
CA GLU A 37 -45.17 -8.96 15.17
C GLU A 37 -44.18 -8.17 16.01
N ASP A 38 -44.59 -7.04 16.61
CA ASP A 38 -43.75 -6.26 17.52
C ASP A 38 -43.42 -7.05 18.79
N ALA A 39 -44.37 -7.81 19.31
CA ALA A 39 -44.18 -8.67 20.47
C ALA A 39 -43.24 -9.84 20.15
N ILE A 40 -43.37 -10.46 18.97
CA ILE A 40 -42.46 -11.51 18.50
C ILE A 40 -41.05 -10.96 18.29
N ASN A 41 -40.92 -9.77 17.70
CA ASN A 41 -39.60 -9.15 17.49
C ASN A 41 -38.90 -8.88 18.83
N TRP A 42 -39.65 -8.40 19.83
CA TRP A 42 -39.12 -8.23 21.18
C TRP A 42 -38.71 -9.57 21.83
N LEU A 43 -39.49 -10.64 21.64
CA LEU A 43 -39.17 -11.99 22.13
C LEU A 43 -37.88 -12.54 21.53
N VAL A 44 -37.66 -12.33 20.23
CA VAL A 44 -36.46 -12.78 19.52
C VAL A 44 -35.23 -12.01 20.02
N ASP A 45 -35.35 -10.69 20.17
CA ASP A 45 -34.24 -9.84 20.64
C ASP A 45 -33.81 -10.17 22.09
N HIS A 46 -34.70 -10.77 22.89
CA HIS A 46 -34.48 -11.09 24.30
C HIS A 46 -34.55 -12.61 24.58
N GLU A 47 -34.41 -13.48 23.58
CA GLU A 47 -34.61 -14.94 23.75
C GLU A 47 -33.59 -15.59 24.72
N ASN A 48 -32.42 -14.98 24.90
CA ASN A 48 -31.30 -15.52 25.69
C ASN A 48 -31.19 -14.94 27.11
N ASP A 49 -32.08 -14.03 27.51
CA ASP A 49 -32.00 -13.45 28.85
C ASP A 49 -32.64 -14.40 29.88
N ALA A 50 -31.90 -14.72 30.95
CA ALA A 50 -32.31 -15.70 31.96
C ALA A 50 -33.52 -15.27 32.80
N ASP A 51 -33.97 -14.01 32.68
CA ASP A 51 -35.10 -13.40 33.38
C ASP A 51 -36.38 -13.32 32.52
N VAL A 52 -36.35 -13.87 31.30
CA VAL A 52 -37.43 -13.77 30.30
C VAL A 52 -38.64 -14.63 30.66
N ASP A 53 -38.40 -15.74 31.37
CA ASP A 53 -39.46 -16.58 31.96
C ASP A 53 -39.93 -16.11 33.34
N GLU A 54 -39.27 -15.11 33.92
CA GLU A 54 -39.67 -14.57 35.21
C GLU A 54 -40.90 -13.68 35.01
N MET A 55 -42.04 -14.12 35.56
CA MET A 55 -43.31 -13.41 35.46
C MET A 55 -43.10 -11.99 36.00
N PRO A 56 -43.26 -10.93 35.18
CA PRO A 56 -42.94 -9.58 35.60
C PRO A 56 -43.85 -9.22 36.77
N MET A 57 -43.26 -9.00 37.95
CA MET A 57 -43.95 -8.36 39.08
C MET A 57 -44.10 -6.88 38.73
N VAL A 58 -45.10 -6.57 37.91
CA VAL A 58 -45.43 -5.17 37.64
C VAL A 58 -46.18 -4.62 38.85
N HIS A 59 -45.66 -3.49 39.32
CA HIS A 59 -46.39 -2.57 40.19
C HIS A 59 -47.79 -2.39 39.67
N VAL A 60 -48.74 -2.77 40.51
CA VAL A 60 -50.14 -2.54 40.25
C VAL A 60 -50.39 -1.05 40.49
N ASP A 61 -50.83 -0.33 39.45
CA ASP A 61 -51.63 0.88 39.64
C ASP A 61 -52.98 0.44 40.21
N ILE A 62 -52.97 0.05 41.49
CA ILE A 62 -54.19 0.00 42.28
C ILE A 62 -54.41 1.45 42.73
N PRO A 63 -55.60 2.02 42.59
CA PRO A 63 -56.04 3.07 43.49
C PRO A 63 -56.14 2.46 44.90
N ILE A 64 -55.02 2.25 45.57
CA ILE A 64 -54.97 2.01 47.01
C ILE A 64 -55.05 3.40 47.64
N GLU A 65 -56.26 3.80 48.03
CA GLU A 65 -56.40 4.48 49.31
C GLU A 65 -55.73 3.59 50.34
N SER A 66 -54.51 3.96 50.73
CA SER A 66 -53.83 3.33 51.85
C SER A 66 -54.48 3.88 53.11
N PRO A 67 -54.93 3.05 54.06
CA PRO A 67 -55.20 3.56 55.39
C PRO A 67 -53.87 4.07 55.95
N ASP A 68 -53.88 5.32 56.39
CA ASP A 68 -52.78 5.93 57.15
C ASP A 68 -52.30 4.97 58.23
N SER A 69 -51.06 4.51 58.09
CA SER A 69 -50.30 3.94 59.19
C SER A 69 -49.31 5.02 59.66
N PRO A 70 -49.64 5.80 60.71
CA PRO A 70 -48.77 6.86 61.21
C PRO A 70 -47.66 6.21 62.04
N GLY A 71 -46.54 5.90 61.38
CA GLY A 71 -45.45 5.20 62.04
C GLY A 71 -44.18 5.04 61.22
N SER A 72 -43.89 5.95 60.27
CA SER A 72 -42.55 6.05 59.68
C SER A 72 -42.00 7.41 60.06
N SER A 73 -41.10 7.43 61.02
CA SER A 73 -40.38 8.63 61.41
C SER A 73 -39.70 9.24 60.18
N GLU A 74 -39.82 10.56 60.00
CA GLU A 74 -39.12 11.34 58.96
C GLU A 74 -37.66 10.90 58.67
N PRO A 75 -36.83 10.50 59.66
CA PRO A 75 -35.48 9.99 59.38
C PRO A 75 -35.41 8.72 58.52
N VAL A 76 -36.43 7.86 58.49
CA VAL A 76 -36.43 6.61 57.70
C VAL A 76 -36.72 6.89 56.23
N ASN A 77 -37.67 7.77 55.94
CA ASN A 77 -37.96 8.21 54.57
C ASN A 77 -36.79 8.98 53.94
N LEU A 78 -36.09 9.82 54.73
CA LEU A 78 -34.90 10.52 54.28
C LEU A 78 -33.76 9.56 53.91
N ARG A 79 -33.53 8.52 54.72
CA ARG A 79 -32.53 7.48 54.41
C ARG A 79 -32.86 6.71 53.13
N LEU A 80 -34.13 6.37 52.91
CA LEU A 80 -34.57 5.69 51.68
C LEU A 80 -34.36 6.56 50.44
N GLN A 81 -34.62 7.87 50.55
CA GLN A 81 -34.39 8.84 49.47
C GLN A 81 -32.88 9.00 49.18
N GLN A 82 -32.04 9.07 50.21
CA GLN A 82 -30.58 9.12 50.08
C GLN A 82 -30.00 7.86 49.44
N LEU A 83 -30.50 6.68 49.79
CA LEU A 83 -30.12 5.41 49.15
C LEU A 83 -30.49 5.39 47.66
N ARG A 84 -31.68 5.88 47.29
CA ARG A 84 -32.11 6.00 45.88
C ARG A 84 -31.23 6.97 45.08
N GLU A 85 -30.87 8.11 45.67
CA GLU A 85 -29.94 9.05 45.04
C GLU A 85 -28.53 8.47 44.90
N GLN A 86 -28.03 7.75 45.89
CA GLN A 86 -26.74 7.06 45.78
C GLN A 86 -26.75 6.02 44.65
N VAL A 87 -27.82 5.24 44.51
CA VAL A 87 -27.94 4.26 43.42
C VAL A 87 -27.98 4.95 42.05
N ARG A 88 -28.74 6.04 41.89
CA ARG A 88 -28.74 6.81 40.63
C ARG A 88 -27.36 7.39 40.33
N LYS A 89 -26.72 7.99 41.33
CA LYS A 89 -25.37 8.56 41.19
C LYS A 89 -24.33 7.50 40.82
N ASN A 90 -24.37 6.34 41.47
CA ASN A 90 -23.47 5.22 41.15
C ASN A 90 -23.71 4.70 39.72
N ARG A 91 -24.96 4.56 39.30
CA ARG A 91 -25.32 4.13 37.94
C ARG A 91 -24.84 5.12 36.88
N ASP A 92 -25.03 6.42 37.12
CA ASP A 92 -24.56 7.48 36.22
C ASP A 92 -23.02 7.54 36.17
N GLU A 93 -22.35 7.33 37.30
CA GLU A 93 -20.89 7.26 37.39
C GLU A 93 -20.31 6.03 36.66
N GLU A 94 -20.93 4.87 36.81
CA GLU A 94 -20.58 3.64 36.10
C GLU A 94 -20.77 3.77 34.60
N GLN A 95 -21.90 4.32 34.16
CA GLN A 95 -22.19 4.53 32.74
C GLN A 95 -21.19 5.51 32.10
N LYS A 96 -20.87 6.63 32.79
CA LYS A 96 -19.84 7.57 32.34
C LYS A 96 -18.43 6.98 32.35
N LYS A 97 -18.16 5.99 33.21
CA LYS A 97 -16.88 5.26 33.26
C LYS A 97 -16.78 4.24 32.11
N LEU A 98 -17.88 3.59 31.77
CA LEU A 98 -17.99 2.68 30.62
C LEU A 98 -17.80 3.44 29.30
N GLU A 99 -18.47 4.58 29.12
CA GLU A 99 -18.28 5.45 27.96
C GLU A 99 -16.83 5.91 27.81
N ARG A 100 -16.19 6.32 28.92
CA ARG A 100 -14.76 6.66 28.93
C ARG A 100 -13.87 5.47 28.59
N ASN A 101 -14.24 4.25 28.96
CA ASN A 101 -13.48 3.05 28.61
C ASN A 101 -13.66 2.69 27.14
N MET A 102 -14.88 2.74 26.60
CA MET A 102 -15.15 2.48 25.19
C MET A 102 -14.42 3.46 24.26
N GLU A 103 -14.42 4.76 24.56
CA GLU A 103 -13.68 5.73 23.74
C GLU A 103 -12.17 5.52 23.83
N LYS A 104 -11.65 5.13 25.01
CA LYS A 104 -10.24 4.74 25.16
C LYS A 104 -9.90 3.50 24.32
N GLU A 105 -10.78 2.51 24.27
CA GLU A 105 -10.59 1.30 23.46
C GLU A 105 -10.61 1.59 21.97
N ARG A 106 -11.50 2.48 21.49
CA ARG A 106 -11.50 2.95 20.10
C ARG A 106 -10.18 3.64 19.73
N ILE A 107 -9.66 4.49 20.61
CA ILE A 107 -8.36 5.16 20.39
C ILE A 107 -7.22 4.14 20.45
N LYS A 108 -7.29 3.17 21.37
CA LYS A 108 -6.28 2.13 21.53
C LYS A 108 -6.24 1.21 20.31
N SER A 109 -7.39 0.75 19.81
CA SER A 109 -7.48 -0.09 18.61
C SER A 109 -7.00 0.66 17.36
N GLY A 110 -7.30 1.96 17.24
CA GLY A 110 -6.75 2.80 16.18
C GLY A 110 -5.22 2.93 16.23
N LYS A 111 -4.65 3.17 17.42
CA LYS A 111 -3.19 3.23 17.62
C LYS A 111 -2.52 1.88 17.38
N GLU A 112 -3.17 0.80 17.80
CA GLU A 112 -2.68 -0.57 17.65
C GLU A 112 -2.65 -0.99 16.18
N LEU A 113 -3.68 -0.65 15.40
CA LEU A 113 -3.70 -0.90 13.96
C LEU A 113 -2.56 -0.17 13.24
N VAL A 114 -2.31 1.10 13.59
CA VAL A 114 -1.19 1.87 13.04
C VAL A 114 0.16 1.25 13.43
N LYS A 115 0.32 0.81 14.69
CA LYS A 115 1.55 0.16 15.16
C LYS A 115 1.78 -1.19 14.46
N ALA A 116 0.73 -2.00 14.32
CA ALA A 116 0.78 -3.27 13.61
C ALA A 116 1.18 -3.08 12.14
N LYS A 117 0.59 -2.08 11.46
CA LYS A 117 0.95 -1.72 10.08
C LYS A 117 2.43 -1.33 9.95
N ARG A 118 2.96 -0.55 10.89
CA ARG A 118 4.38 -0.13 10.89
C ARG A 118 5.31 -1.33 11.09
N MET A 119 4.97 -2.22 12.01
CA MET A 119 5.73 -3.46 12.27
C MET A 119 5.73 -4.39 11.06
N ALA A 120 4.59 -4.52 10.36
CA ALA A 120 4.48 -5.33 9.15
C ALA A 120 5.38 -4.77 8.03
N GLU A 121 5.29 -3.47 7.75
CA GLU A 121 6.10 -2.82 6.71
C GLU A 121 7.61 -2.93 7.00
N GLU A 122 8.03 -2.77 8.26
CA GLU A 122 9.44 -2.92 8.65
C GLU A 122 9.91 -4.37 8.50
N SER A 123 9.07 -5.34 8.87
CA SER A 123 9.37 -6.76 8.68
C SER A 123 9.51 -7.14 7.19
N GLU A 124 8.69 -6.56 6.31
CA GLU A 124 8.78 -6.74 4.86
C GLU A 124 10.06 -6.14 4.29
N ARG A 125 10.40 -4.90 4.68
CA ARG A 125 11.65 -4.24 4.28
C ARG A 125 12.86 -5.05 4.71
N LYS A 126 12.85 -5.57 5.95
CA LYS A 126 13.95 -6.40 6.47
C LYS A 126 14.10 -7.70 5.68
N ARG A 127 12.99 -8.37 5.33
CA ARG A 127 13.00 -9.56 4.46
C ARG A 127 13.56 -9.26 3.08
N TYR A 128 13.19 -8.12 2.50
CA TYR A 128 13.68 -7.71 1.19
C TYR A 128 15.19 -7.44 1.18
N ILE A 129 15.70 -6.72 2.17
CA ILE A 129 17.15 -6.46 2.31
C ILE A 129 17.91 -7.78 2.50
N ALA A 130 17.41 -8.68 3.36
CA ALA A 130 18.04 -9.98 3.58
C ALA A 130 18.09 -10.83 2.29
N LYS A 131 17.05 -10.75 1.44
CA LYS A 131 17.05 -11.42 0.13
C LYS A 131 18.12 -10.86 -0.80
N LEU A 132 18.25 -9.54 -0.90
CA LEU A 132 19.30 -8.91 -1.71
C LEU A 132 20.71 -9.27 -1.24
N GLU A 133 20.91 -9.33 0.08
CA GLU A 133 22.19 -9.71 0.67
C GLU A 133 22.51 -11.19 0.42
N ALA A 134 21.51 -12.08 0.53
CA ALA A 134 21.65 -13.50 0.20
C ALA A 134 22.01 -13.72 -1.28
N ASP A 135 21.32 -13.04 -2.21
CA ASP A 135 21.59 -13.12 -3.64
C ASP A 135 22.99 -12.60 -3.98
N LYS A 136 23.42 -11.50 -3.34
CA LYS A 136 24.76 -10.94 -3.50
C LYS A 136 25.83 -11.90 -2.97
N GLU A 137 25.58 -12.51 -1.82
CA GLU A 137 26.47 -13.48 -1.20
C GLU A 137 26.59 -14.77 -2.02
N GLU A 138 25.49 -15.25 -2.59
CA GLU A 138 25.48 -16.40 -3.49
C GLU A 138 26.30 -16.11 -4.76
N LYS A 139 26.13 -14.93 -5.36
CA LYS A 139 26.96 -14.50 -6.51
C LYS A 139 28.44 -14.43 -6.14
N ARG A 140 28.78 -13.92 -4.96
CA ARG A 140 30.17 -13.87 -4.46
C ARG A 140 30.75 -15.27 -4.32
N ARG A 141 30.03 -16.19 -3.70
CA ARG A 141 30.43 -17.60 -3.57
C ARG A 141 30.55 -18.29 -4.92
N ALA A 142 29.65 -18.03 -5.86
CA ALA A 142 29.73 -18.59 -7.21
C ALA A 142 30.98 -18.11 -7.96
N MET A 143 31.28 -16.81 -7.89
CA MET A 143 32.51 -16.24 -8.46
C MET A 143 33.76 -16.84 -7.82
N GLU A 144 33.77 -17.02 -6.51
CA GLU A 144 34.90 -17.64 -5.80
C GLU A 144 35.12 -19.10 -6.22
N ARG A 145 34.04 -19.89 -6.37
CA ARG A 145 34.14 -21.26 -6.91
C ARG A 145 34.71 -21.30 -8.33
N ILE A 146 34.31 -20.35 -9.20
CA ILE A 146 34.87 -20.25 -10.56
C ILE A 146 36.36 -19.91 -10.51
N ARG A 147 36.75 -18.95 -9.66
CA ARG A 147 38.15 -18.56 -9.48
C ARG A 147 39.01 -19.73 -9.00
N GLN A 148 38.52 -20.50 -8.02
CA GLN A 148 39.22 -21.70 -7.54
C GLN A 148 39.37 -22.76 -8.63
N LYS A 149 38.30 -23.04 -9.40
CA LYS A 149 38.36 -23.96 -10.55
C LYS A 149 39.37 -23.48 -11.60
N LEU A 150 39.40 -22.19 -11.91
CA LEU A 150 40.35 -21.63 -12.87
C LEU A 150 41.80 -21.72 -12.36
N GLN A 151 42.02 -21.53 -11.06
CA GLN A 151 43.33 -21.69 -10.45
C GLN A 151 43.80 -23.14 -10.46
N GLN A 152 42.90 -24.08 -10.18
CA GLN A 152 43.17 -25.52 -10.27
C GLN A 152 43.49 -25.96 -11.71
N ASP A 153 42.66 -25.58 -12.69
CA ASP A 153 42.89 -25.87 -14.10
C ASP A 153 44.20 -25.23 -14.61
N LYS A 154 44.51 -24.00 -14.17
CA LYS A 154 45.80 -23.35 -14.45
C LYS A 154 46.97 -24.12 -13.85
N ALA A 155 46.85 -24.58 -12.60
CA ALA A 155 47.89 -25.37 -11.95
C ALA A 155 48.05 -26.76 -12.58
N GLU A 156 46.95 -27.42 -12.96
CA GLU A 156 46.94 -28.72 -13.61
C GLU A 156 47.56 -28.63 -15.01
N ARG A 157 47.19 -27.64 -15.82
CA ARG A 157 47.85 -27.38 -17.11
C ARG A 157 49.33 -27.05 -16.94
N ARG A 158 49.70 -26.25 -15.93
CA ARG A 158 51.11 -25.93 -15.65
C ARG A 158 51.91 -27.16 -15.23
N GLY A 159 51.32 -28.06 -14.44
CA GLY A 159 51.91 -29.35 -14.07
C GLY A 159 52.04 -30.30 -15.26
N ARG A 160 51.03 -30.35 -16.13
CA ARG A 160 51.02 -31.16 -17.36
C ARG A 160 52.02 -30.67 -18.41
N ILE A 161 52.34 -29.38 -18.42
CA ILE A 161 53.33 -28.75 -19.31
C ILE A 161 54.76 -28.78 -18.72
N GLY A 162 54.93 -29.16 -17.44
CA GLY A 162 56.26 -29.39 -16.85
C GLY A 162 57.12 -28.13 -16.64
N LEU A 163 56.51 -27.00 -16.26
CA LEU A 163 57.23 -25.76 -15.92
C LEU A 163 57.53 -25.66 -14.41
N PRO A 164 58.79 -25.41 -13.97
CA PRO A 164 59.11 -25.22 -12.56
C PRO A 164 58.46 -23.95 -11.99
N GLY A 165 58.15 -23.99 -10.69
CA GLY A 165 57.47 -22.91 -9.97
C GLY A 165 58.37 -21.69 -9.79
N GLU A 166 57.84 -20.51 -10.10
CA GLU A 166 58.41 -19.25 -9.62
C GLU A 166 57.65 -18.83 -8.35
N ASP A 167 58.42 -18.71 -7.27
CA ASP A 167 58.06 -17.91 -6.10
C ASP A 167 58.44 -16.43 -6.39
N ASN A 168 57.56 -15.52 -5.96
CA ASN A 168 57.47 -14.09 -6.33
C ASN A 168 58.73 -13.22 -6.04
N ALA A 169 59.09 -12.28 -6.94
CA ALA A 169 59.31 -10.84 -6.63
C ALA A 169 59.62 -9.95 -7.88
N SER A 170 58.88 -8.82 -7.97
CA SER A 170 58.99 -7.58 -8.80
C SER A 170 60.20 -7.24 -9.71
N ALA A 171 59.86 -6.71 -10.91
CA ALA A 171 60.30 -5.43 -11.54
C ALA A 171 60.69 -5.52 -13.05
N LYS A 172 60.17 -4.57 -13.87
CA LYS A 172 60.39 -4.29 -15.32
C LYS A 172 61.85 -3.86 -15.65
N PRO A 173 62.35 -3.58 -16.90
CA PRO A 173 61.72 -3.41 -18.25
C PRO A 173 62.48 -3.96 -19.52
N ALA A 174 61.89 -3.76 -20.73
CA ALA A 174 62.45 -3.73 -22.12
C ALA A 174 63.01 -5.04 -22.75
N GLU A 175 62.46 -5.61 -23.83
CA GLU A 175 62.42 -5.25 -25.29
C GLU A 175 63.55 -5.88 -26.14
N SER A 176 63.20 -6.75 -27.11
CA SER A 176 63.90 -7.07 -28.38
C SER A 176 63.16 -8.23 -29.10
N LEU A 177 62.31 -7.97 -30.09
CA LEU A 177 62.52 -7.78 -31.55
C LEU A 177 62.76 -9.06 -32.40
N LEU A 178 61.68 -9.44 -33.11
CA LEU A 178 61.55 -9.86 -34.52
C LEU A 178 62.11 -11.22 -34.99
N HIS A 179 61.27 -12.00 -35.70
CA HIS A 179 61.34 -12.18 -37.17
C HIS A 179 60.06 -12.83 -37.75
N ASN A 180 59.51 -12.14 -38.76
CA ASN A 180 58.37 -12.48 -39.63
C ASN A 180 58.49 -13.84 -40.36
N ARG A 181 57.35 -14.51 -40.58
CA ARG A 181 56.91 -15.00 -41.92
C ARG A 181 55.36 -15.10 -42.02
N LYS A 182 54.82 -14.33 -42.97
CA LYS A 182 53.47 -14.34 -43.64
C LYS A 182 53.02 -15.76 -44.05
N ASP A 183 51.77 -16.19 -44.23
CA ASP A 183 50.33 -15.82 -44.07
C ASP A 183 49.58 -17.20 -44.13
N PRO A 184 48.23 -17.43 -43.97
CA PRO A 184 47.07 -16.53 -43.87
C PRO A 184 45.97 -16.90 -42.80
N MET A 185 44.93 -16.06 -42.71
CA MET A 185 43.54 -16.31 -42.22
C MET A 185 43.19 -16.25 -40.70
N ALA A 186 42.27 -15.29 -40.43
CA ALA A 186 41.13 -15.31 -39.50
C ALA A 186 41.29 -14.93 -38.00
N VAL A 187 40.36 -14.03 -37.60
CA VAL A 187 39.77 -13.69 -36.29
C VAL A 187 40.50 -12.73 -35.32
N ASP A 188 40.43 -11.45 -35.69
CA ASP A 188 39.98 -10.27 -34.93
C ASP A 188 39.73 -10.42 -33.40
N HIS A 189 40.63 -9.84 -32.60
CA HIS A 189 40.38 -9.45 -31.20
C HIS A 189 40.33 -7.93 -31.10
N GLY A 190 39.10 -7.42 -31.02
CA GLY A 190 38.76 -6.02 -30.90
C GLY A 190 39.37 -5.35 -29.67
N SER A 191 40.30 -4.45 -29.94
CA SER A 191 40.65 -3.35 -29.04
C SER A 191 39.45 -2.42 -28.89
N VAL A 192 39.18 -2.06 -27.63
CA VAL A 192 38.07 -1.18 -27.23
C VAL A 192 38.12 0.11 -28.05
N PRO A 193 37.09 0.42 -28.84
CA PRO A 193 37.05 1.67 -29.57
C PRO A 193 36.68 2.80 -28.61
N VAL A 194 37.42 3.90 -28.70
CA VAL A 194 36.92 5.23 -28.37
C VAL A 194 35.79 5.50 -29.34
N VAL A 195 34.57 5.18 -28.90
CA VAL A 195 33.34 5.35 -29.66
C VAL A 195 32.83 6.76 -29.40
N SER A 196 33.29 7.69 -30.20
CA SER A 196 32.41 8.77 -30.65
C SER A 196 31.36 8.11 -31.56
N SER A 197 30.25 7.61 -31.01
CA SER A 197 29.14 7.12 -31.82
C SER A 197 27.81 7.32 -31.12
N ARG A 198 26.88 7.87 -31.90
CA ARG A 198 25.43 7.75 -31.78
C ARG A 198 24.92 7.79 -30.34
N LYS A 199 24.61 9.00 -29.88
CA LYS A 199 23.85 9.28 -28.64
C LYS A 199 22.76 8.22 -28.49
N GLY A 200 22.89 7.33 -27.49
CA GLY A 200 21.96 6.22 -27.31
C GLY A 200 20.55 6.74 -27.10
N SER A 201 19.52 5.97 -27.48
CA SER A 201 18.12 6.36 -27.27
C SER A 201 17.85 6.75 -25.80
N GLY A 202 18.49 6.07 -24.85
CA GLY A 202 18.49 6.43 -23.43
C GLY A 202 19.10 7.79 -23.09
N ASP A 203 20.18 8.19 -23.77
CA ASP A 203 20.79 9.52 -23.57
C ASP A 203 19.94 10.65 -24.17
N LEU A 204 19.25 10.37 -25.28
CA LEU A 204 18.27 11.29 -25.86
C LEU A 204 17.06 11.46 -24.94
N MET A 205 16.60 10.38 -24.29
CA MET A 205 15.54 10.44 -23.28
C MET A 205 15.95 11.28 -22.08
N ARG A 206 17.16 11.03 -21.54
CA ARG A 206 17.71 11.83 -20.44
C ARG A 206 17.82 13.29 -20.85
N GLU A 207 18.27 13.57 -22.07
CA GLU A 207 18.37 14.94 -22.58
C GLU A 207 17.01 15.63 -22.73
N CYS A 208 15.97 14.91 -23.16
CA CYS A 208 14.60 15.45 -23.20
C CYS A 208 14.11 15.83 -21.80
N LEU A 209 14.34 14.98 -20.80
CA LEU A 209 13.98 15.26 -19.41
C LEU A 209 14.78 16.43 -18.83
N ARG A 210 16.08 16.55 -19.16
CA ARG A 210 16.91 17.71 -18.76
C ARG A 210 16.41 18.99 -19.42
N SER A 211 16.12 18.96 -20.72
CA SER A 211 15.58 20.11 -21.45
C SER A 211 14.23 20.57 -20.88
N LEU A 212 13.34 19.61 -20.55
CA LEU A 212 12.04 19.90 -19.93
C LEU A 212 12.21 20.63 -18.60
N LYS A 213 13.19 20.19 -17.78
CA LYS A 213 13.49 20.82 -16.48
C LYS A 213 14.19 22.17 -16.63
N ARG A 214 15.09 22.35 -17.60
CA ARG A 214 15.76 23.64 -17.90
C ARG A 214 14.77 24.69 -18.39
N GLN A 215 13.82 24.32 -19.24
CA GLN A 215 12.81 25.24 -19.76
C GLN A 215 11.73 25.60 -18.73
N ASN A 216 11.64 24.87 -17.62
CA ASN A 216 10.65 25.07 -16.56
C ASN A 216 11.32 25.21 -15.18
N MET A 217 12.50 25.85 -15.12
CA MET A 217 13.27 26.01 -13.88
C MET A 217 12.49 26.74 -12.77
N GLU A 218 11.58 27.65 -13.11
CA GLU A 218 10.74 28.37 -12.14
C GLU A 218 9.58 27.53 -11.58
N ASN A 219 9.20 26.44 -12.26
CA ASN A 219 8.02 25.64 -11.91
C ASN A 219 8.36 24.16 -11.68
N ASP A 220 9.30 23.88 -10.77
CA ASP A 220 9.76 22.53 -10.42
C ASP A 220 8.61 21.60 -10.00
N ALA A 221 7.59 22.13 -9.30
CA ALA A 221 6.40 21.36 -8.94
C ALA A 221 5.60 20.87 -10.17
N GLN A 222 5.55 21.67 -11.24
CA GLN A 222 4.88 21.30 -12.48
C GLN A 222 5.71 20.28 -13.28
N VAL A 223 7.03 20.45 -13.30
CA VAL A 223 7.97 19.49 -13.90
C VAL A 223 7.88 18.13 -13.21
N LYS A 224 7.84 18.10 -11.88
CA LYS A 224 7.64 16.87 -11.11
C LYS A 224 6.32 16.18 -11.44
N ARG A 225 5.21 16.93 -11.55
CA ARG A 225 3.91 16.38 -11.97
C ARG A 225 3.95 15.82 -13.40
N ALA A 226 4.67 16.47 -14.31
CA ALA A 226 4.87 15.99 -15.67
C ALA A 226 5.63 14.65 -15.68
N PHE A 227 6.75 14.58 -14.96
CA PHE A 227 7.55 13.35 -14.83
C PHE A 227 6.80 12.21 -14.17
N GLN A 228 6.02 12.49 -13.12
CA GLN A 228 5.15 11.48 -12.50
C GLN A 228 4.10 10.94 -13.47
N THR A 229 3.50 11.82 -14.29
CA THR A 229 2.49 11.42 -15.28
C THR A 229 3.11 10.57 -16.39
N LEU A 230 4.28 10.97 -16.91
CA LEU A 230 5.07 10.16 -17.86
C LEU A 230 5.45 8.80 -17.26
N LEU A 231 5.85 8.76 -15.99
CA LEU A 231 6.20 7.52 -15.31
C LEU A 231 5.01 6.58 -15.18
N ILE A 232 3.81 7.10 -14.91
CA ILE A 232 2.58 6.29 -14.87
C ILE A 232 2.33 5.64 -16.22
N TYR A 233 2.45 6.39 -17.33
CA TYR A 233 2.23 5.81 -18.66
C TYR A 233 3.22 4.70 -18.98
N VAL A 234 4.51 4.92 -18.73
CA VAL A 234 5.55 3.90 -18.97
C VAL A 234 5.35 2.70 -18.03
N ARG A 235 5.06 2.93 -16.75
CA ARG A 235 4.85 1.88 -15.74
C ARG A 235 3.63 1.02 -16.03
N ASN A 236 2.53 1.63 -16.48
CA ASN A 236 1.32 0.89 -16.83
C ASN A 236 1.60 -0.07 -17.99
N ILE A 237 2.41 0.33 -18.97
CA ILE A 237 2.79 -0.51 -20.10
C ILE A 237 3.78 -1.60 -19.69
N THR A 238 4.75 -1.31 -18.83
CA THR A 238 5.69 -2.35 -18.36
C THR A 238 5.03 -3.38 -17.44
N THR A 239 3.99 -2.98 -16.70
CA THR A 239 3.23 -3.88 -15.81
C THR A 239 2.22 -4.70 -16.61
N ASN A 240 1.47 -4.06 -17.51
CA ASN A 240 0.43 -4.67 -18.32
C ASN A 240 0.68 -4.38 -19.81
N PRO A 241 1.64 -5.08 -20.45
CA PRO A 241 2.00 -4.79 -21.83
C PRO A 241 0.88 -5.10 -22.81
N GLU A 242 0.07 -6.13 -22.57
CA GLU A 242 -0.99 -6.59 -23.48
C GLU A 242 -2.20 -5.64 -23.55
N GLU A 243 -2.39 -4.78 -22.54
CA GLU A 243 -3.62 -4.01 -22.38
C GLU A 243 -3.65 -2.75 -23.26
N GLU A 244 -4.52 -2.77 -24.28
CA GLU A 244 -4.59 -1.73 -25.31
C GLU A 244 -5.02 -0.36 -24.78
N LYS A 245 -5.72 -0.34 -23.64
CA LYS A 245 -6.10 0.88 -22.92
C LYS A 245 -4.89 1.69 -22.44
N TYR A 246 -3.79 1.03 -22.09
CA TYR A 246 -2.55 1.70 -21.67
C TYR A 246 -1.62 2.02 -22.83
N ARG A 247 -1.86 1.42 -24.00
CA ARG A 247 -1.15 1.74 -25.25
C ARG A 247 -1.72 2.96 -25.96
N LYS A 248 -2.87 3.50 -25.53
CA LYS A 248 -3.53 4.65 -26.18
C LYS A 248 -3.71 5.80 -25.17
N ILE A 249 -3.16 6.97 -25.49
CA ILE A 249 -3.29 8.20 -24.69
C ILE A 249 -3.98 9.26 -25.55
N ARG A 250 -5.05 9.88 -25.03
CA ARG A 250 -5.77 10.95 -25.73
C ARG A 250 -5.11 12.31 -25.46
N ILE A 251 -4.69 13.01 -26.50
CA ILE A 251 -4.03 14.32 -26.41
C ILE A 251 -5.00 15.39 -25.88
N GLY A 252 -6.27 15.33 -26.30
CA GLY A 252 -7.33 16.24 -25.85
C GLY A 252 -7.78 16.05 -24.40
N ASN A 253 -7.22 15.09 -23.64
CA ASN A 253 -7.52 14.97 -22.23
C ASN A 253 -6.87 16.14 -21.45
N PRO A 254 -7.66 16.98 -20.73
CA PRO A 254 -7.12 18.12 -19.98
C PRO A 254 -6.03 17.73 -18.97
N ALA A 255 -6.10 16.52 -18.39
CA ALA A 255 -5.10 16.01 -17.46
C ALA A 255 -3.77 15.68 -18.16
N PHE A 256 -3.81 15.21 -19.40
CA PHE A 256 -2.61 14.99 -20.21
C PHE A 256 -2.05 16.32 -20.70
N GLN A 257 -2.90 17.20 -21.24
CA GLN A 257 -2.48 18.47 -21.83
C GLN A 257 -1.84 19.40 -20.79
N SER A 258 -2.46 19.56 -19.61
CA SER A 258 -1.94 20.44 -18.54
C SER A 258 -0.63 19.95 -17.94
N LYS A 259 -0.37 18.64 -17.93
CA LYS A 259 0.80 18.03 -17.27
C LYS A 259 1.93 17.71 -18.24
N VAL A 260 1.64 17.17 -19.42
CA VAL A 260 2.64 16.67 -20.38
C VAL A 260 2.48 17.33 -21.75
N GLY A 261 1.25 17.50 -22.23
CA GLY A 261 0.99 18.00 -23.59
C GLY A 261 1.37 19.46 -23.82
N ARG A 262 1.50 20.28 -22.77
CA ARG A 262 2.06 21.64 -22.88
C ARG A 262 3.58 21.63 -23.16
N PHE A 263 4.25 20.53 -22.86
CA PHE A 263 5.70 20.39 -23.01
C PHE A 263 6.03 19.61 -24.28
N LYS A 264 6.72 20.25 -25.23
CA LYS A 264 7.15 19.63 -26.48
C LYS A 264 8.11 18.46 -26.22
N GLU A 265 8.93 18.58 -25.19
CA GLU A 265 9.87 17.59 -24.70
C GLU A 265 9.16 16.35 -24.14
N GLY A 266 7.97 16.52 -23.55
CA GLY A 266 7.16 15.42 -23.04
C GLY A 266 6.61 14.54 -24.17
N ILE A 267 6.21 15.16 -25.28
CA ILE A 267 5.77 14.43 -26.48
C ILE A 267 6.96 13.73 -27.15
N LYS A 268 8.09 14.44 -27.30
CA LYS A 268 9.33 13.86 -27.84
C LYS A 268 9.85 12.69 -27.01
N PHE A 269 9.70 12.74 -25.69
CA PHE A 269 10.03 11.62 -24.81
C PHE A 269 9.13 10.40 -25.08
N LEU A 270 7.82 10.60 -25.29
CA LEU A 270 6.91 9.52 -25.65
C LEU A 270 7.26 8.93 -27.02
N GLU A 271 7.63 9.75 -27.99
CA GLU A 271 8.12 9.29 -29.30
C GLU A 271 9.38 8.42 -29.16
N LEU A 272 10.33 8.83 -28.32
CA LEU A 272 11.53 8.03 -28.03
C LEU A 272 11.22 6.71 -27.32
N CYS A 273 10.12 6.64 -26.56
CA CYS A 273 9.63 5.40 -25.93
C CYS A 273 8.89 4.49 -26.90
N GLY A 274 8.73 4.89 -28.17
CA GLY A 274 8.04 4.12 -29.22
C GLY A 274 6.59 4.52 -29.47
N PHE A 275 6.06 5.53 -28.77
CA PHE A 275 4.71 6.00 -29.04
C PHE A 275 4.65 6.83 -30.32
N GLU A 276 3.60 6.62 -31.11
CA GLU A 276 3.33 7.35 -32.33
C GLU A 276 2.13 8.28 -32.16
N LYS A 277 2.28 9.52 -32.62
CA LYS A 277 1.18 10.47 -32.65
C LYS A 277 0.31 10.22 -33.89
N ILE A 278 -0.88 9.68 -33.68
CA ILE A 278 -1.89 9.44 -34.71
C ILE A 278 -3.08 10.38 -34.44
N GLY A 279 -3.08 11.54 -35.12
CA GLY A 279 -4.12 12.57 -34.95
C GLY A 279 -4.18 13.13 -33.52
N GLU A 280 -5.30 12.88 -32.84
CA GLU A 280 -5.54 13.29 -31.44
C GLU A 280 -5.11 12.24 -30.40
N PHE A 281 -4.54 11.11 -30.82
CA PHE A 281 -4.12 10.03 -29.94
C PHE A 281 -2.61 9.77 -30.07
N ILE A 282 -1.98 9.44 -28.95
CA ILE A 282 -0.62 8.93 -28.87
C ILE A 282 -0.74 7.43 -28.60
N VAL A 283 -0.38 6.62 -29.58
CA VAL A 283 -0.58 5.16 -29.58
C VAL A 283 0.76 4.46 -29.60
N LEU A 284 0.94 3.42 -28.79
CA LEU A 284 2.11 2.54 -28.83
C LEU A 284 1.76 1.26 -29.63
N PRO A 285 2.27 1.09 -30.87
CA PRO A 285 2.05 -0.12 -31.65
C PRO A 285 2.68 -1.35 -30.98
N ARG A 286 2.04 -2.51 -31.10
CA ARG A 286 2.54 -3.78 -30.52
C ARG A 286 3.94 -4.17 -31.02
N GLU A 287 4.26 -3.79 -32.26
CA GLU A 287 5.50 -4.12 -32.95
C GLU A 287 6.71 -3.29 -32.48
N LYS A 288 6.47 -2.13 -31.86
CA LYS A 288 7.52 -1.20 -31.41
C LYS A 288 7.70 -1.19 -29.88
N VAL A 289 7.19 -2.20 -29.18
CA VAL A 289 7.30 -2.30 -27.72
C VAL A 289 8.66 -2.89 -27.36
N ASP A 290 9.64 -2.00 -27.18
CA ASP A 290 10.94 -2.37 -26.63
C ASP A 290 10.92 -2.25 -25.10
N MET A 291 10.76 -3.40 -24.43
CA MET A 291 10.75 -3.47 -22.95
C MET A 291 12.02 -2.91 -22.31
N ASN A 292 13.17 -3.07 -22.97
CA ASN A 292 14.43 -2.51 -22.50
C ASN A 292 14.45 -0.98 -22.56
N ILE A 293 13.90 -0.40 -23.62
CA ILE A 293 13.80 1.06 -23.80
C ILE A 293 12.80 1.64 -22.78
N LEU A 294 11.67 0.98 -22.57
CA LEU A 294 10.68 1.39 -21.56
C LEU A 294 11.22 1.26 -20.13
N ALA A 295 11.99 0.22 -19.83
CA ALA A 295 12.65 0.06 -18.54
C ALA A 295 13.71 1.16 -18.31
N GLU A 296 14.50 1.49 -19.32
CA GLU A 296 15.49 2.57 -19.25
C GLU A 296 14.81 3.95 -19.12
N ALA A 297 13.70 4.17 -19.82
CA ALA A 297 12.87 5.35 -19.73
C ALA A 297 12.29 5.52 -18.32
N ALA A 298 11.74 4.44 -17.74
CA ALA A 298 11.22 4.42 -16.38
C ALA A 298 12.31 4.71 -15.33
N ALA A 299 13.49 4.09 -15.48
CA ALA A 299 14.64 4.34 -14.60
C ALA A 299 15.12 5.80 -14.71
N SER A 300 15.14 6.37 -15.92
CA SER A 300 15.52 7.76 -16.15
C SER A 300 14.52 8.74 -15.53
N LEU A 301 13.22 8.49 -15.65
CA LEU A 301 12.16 9.29 -15.00
C LEU A 301 12.21 9.18 -13.47
N HIS A 302 12.43 7.98 -12.93
CA HIS A 302 12.56 7.77 -11.50
C HIS A 302 13.81 8.47 -10.94
N SER A 303 14.92 8.40 -11.66
CA SER A 303 16.13 9.16 -11.34
C SER A 303 15.88 10.66 -11.40
N ALA A 304 15.08 11.15 -12.35
CA ALA A 304 14.74 12.57 -12.46
C ALA A 304 13.88 13.09 -11.30
N LEU A 305 13.00 12.23 -10.77
CA LEU A 305 12.16 12.54 -9.62
C LEU A 305 12.91 12.45 -8.28
N THR A 306 13.80 11.46 -8.16
CA THR A 306 14.55 11.20 -6.92
C THR A 306 15.78 12.10 -6.78
N ASN A 307 16.41 12.50 -7.88
CA ASN A 307 17.62 13.32 -7.87
C ASN A 307 17.29 14.83 -8.04
N PRO A 308 17.53 15.66 -7.01
CA PRO A 308 17.34 17.11 -7.09
C PRO A 308 18.21 17.78 -8.16
N TYR A 309 19.41 17.25 -8.41
CA TYR A 309 20.39 17.77 -9.36
C TYR A 309 20.21 17.28 -10.79
N PHE A 310 19.17 16.48 -11.06
CA PHE A 310 18.88 16.02 -12.42
C PHE A 310 18.69 17.24 -13.34
N GLY A 311 19.57 17.43 -14.33
CA GLY A 311 19.55 18.57 -15.26
C GLY A 311 20.46 19.75 -14.93
N LEU A 312 21.09 19.80 -13.74
CA LEU A 312 21.95 20.91 -13.32
C LEU A 312 23.44 20.73 -13.68
N LEU A 313 23.88 19.53 -14.06
CA LEU A 313 25.31 19.18 -14.21
C LEU A 313 25.81 19.04 -15.66
N SER A 314 25.07 19.51 -16.66
CA SER A 314 25.59 19.57 -18.03
C SER A 314 25.43 20.99 -18.55
N ARG A 315 26.36 21.84 -18.15
CA ARG A 315 26.64 23.11 -18.81
C ARG A 315 27.25 22.72 -20.16
N ASN A 316 26.56 23.01 -21.25
CA ASN A 316 27.12 22.83 -22.59
C ASN A 316 28.40 23.66 -22.67
N SER A 317 29.53 23.01 -22.91
CA SER A 317 30.77 23.64 -23.35
C SER A 317 30.68 23.93 -24.85
N VAL A 318 29.66 24.66 -25.30
CA VAL A 318 29.57 25.15 -26.68
C VAL A 318 28.66 26.37 -26.66
N GLU A 319 29.27 27.56 -26.64
CA GLU A 319 28.75 28.90 -26.97
C GLU A 319 29.52 29.89 -26.11
N ASP A 320 30.75 30.20 -26.55
CA ASP A 320 31.49 31.44 -26.32
C ASP A 320 32.77 31.33 -27.18
N ILE A 321 32.57 31.32 -28.50
CA ILE A 321 33.57 31.78 -29.45
C ILE A 321 32.83 32.80 -30.30
N GLU A 322 32.87 34.05 -29.85
CA GLU A 322 32.75 35.24 -30.67
C GLU A 322 33.94 36.14 -30.33
#